data_AF-A0A534JK39-F1
#
_entry.id   AF-A0A534JK39-F1
#
_cell.length_a   1.000
_cell.length_b   1.000
_cell.length_c   1.000
_cell.angle_alpha   90.00
_cell.angle_beta   90.00
_cell.angle_gamma   90.00
#
_symmetry.space_group_name_H-M   'P 1'
#
loop_
_entity.id
_entity.type
_entity.pdbx_description
1 polymer ?
#
loop_
_entity_poly.entity_id
_entity_poly.type
_entity_poly.pdbx_seq_one_letter_code
_entity_poly.pdbx_strand_id
1 'polypeptide(L)'
;GLEGIIAKRKDSRYAIGRRTRDWLKLKKRETIDAVVCGLTEGEGVRTDTFGSLILGVYDEAAMRYIGRVGTGFSDDLRRELLARCEPLRGDRLFPEEPDMTEPVKFWMRPGLVVEARFLELTPDGMMRAPSFGRIRDDKRPEECVFPREGRDEESS
;
A
#
# COMPACT_ATOMS: atom_id res chain seq x y z
N GLY A 1 10.25 -10.67 46.20
CA GLY A 1 10.31 -9.98 44.90
C GLY A 1 9.42 -10.70 43.92
N LEU A 2 8.86 -9.95 42.97
CA LEU A 2 7.86 -10.31 41.95
C LEU A 2 6.42 -9.91 42.32
N GLU A 3 6.20 -8.59 42.21
CA GLU A 3 4.98 -7.97 41.68
C GLU A 3 4.60 -8.64 40.34
N GLY A 4 3.35 -8.82 39.92
CA GLY A 4 2.05 -8.45 40.46
C GLY A 4 0.99 -8.86 39.41
N ILE A 5 -0.13 -9.38 39.91
CA ILE A 5 -1.48 -9.42 39.32
C ILE A 5 -1.69 -10.20 38.01
N ILE A 6 -2.17 -11.43 38.21
CA ILE A 6 -2.91 -12.27 37.27
C ILE A 6 -4.39 -11.86 37.32
N ALA A 7 -5.02 -11.52 36.20
CA ALA A 7 -6.47 -11.59 36.04
C ALA A 7 -6.84 -12.83 35.21
N LYS A 8 -7.51 -13.79 35.86
CA LYS A 8 -7.92 -15.08 35.29
C LYS A 8 -9.21 -14.96 34.46
N ARG A 9 -9.13 -15.48 33.24
CA ARG A 9 -10.10 -16.28 32.45
C ARG A 9 -11.55 -16.40 32.93
N LYS A 10 -12.48 -16.37 31.95
CA LYS A 10 -13.51 -17.42 31.81
C LYS A 10 -13.94 -17.60 30.34
N ASP A 11 -13.97 -18.87 29.92
CA ASP A 11 -14.43 -19.40 28.63
C ASP A 11 -13.66 -19.05 27.34
N SER A 12 -12.43 -19.57 27.27
CA SER A 12 -11.76 -19.83 25.99
C SER A 12 -12.01 -21.30 25.62
N ARG A 13 -12.94 -21.57 24.70
CA ARG A 13 -12.96 -22.87 24.02
C ARG A 13 -11.72 -22.94 23.13
N TYR A 14 -10.84 -23.84 23.53
CA TYR A 14 -9.73 -24.37 22.77
C TYR A 14 -10.14 -24.65 21.32
N ALA A 15 -9.50 -24.00 20.35
CA ALA A 15 -9.52 -24.40 18.95
C ALA A 15 -8.08 -24.46 18.43
N ILE A 16 -7.34 -25.47 18.89
CA ILE A 16 -6.15 -25.93 18.18
C ILE A 16 -6.60 -26.61 16.89
N GLY A 17 -6.20 -26.03 15.77
CA GLY A 17 -6.00 -26.74 14.50
C GLY A 17 -7.25 -27.20 13.76
N ARG A 18 -7.66 -26.42 12.74
CA ARG A 18 -7.81 -26.87 11.34
C ARG A 18 -8.43 -25.76 10.51
N ARG A 19 -7.71 -25.37 9.45
CA ARG A 19 -8.24 -24.82 8.19
C ARG A 19 -9.32 -23.74 8.29
N THR A 20 -8.90 -22.51 8.02
CA THR A 20 -9.65 -21.68 7.06
C THR A 20 -8.69 -20.90 6.16
N ARG A 21 -7.90 -21.67 5.39
CA ARG A 21 -7.36 -21.27 4.08
C ARG A 21 -8.49 -21.11 3.04
N ASP A 22 -9.71 -20.81 3.49
CA ASP A 22 -10.95 -21.12 2.76
C ASP A 22 -11.78 -19.89 2.38
N TRP A 23 -11.33 -18.66 2.67
CA TRP A 23 -11.85 -17.47 1.97
C TRP A 23 -10.95 -17.04 0.78
N LEU A 24 -9.74 -17.58 0.66
CA LEU A 24 -8.78 -17.27 -0.43
C LEU A 24 -9.19 -17.83 -1.82
N LYS A 25 -10.46 -18.21 -1.99
CA LYS A 25 -11.03 -18.80 -3.22
C LYS A 25 -12.22 -18.01 -3.75
N LEU A 26 -12.09 -16.68 -3.78
CA LEU A 26 -12.72 -15.88 -4.82
C LEU A 26 -11.63 -15.03 -5.45
N LYS A 27 -11.21 -15.40 -6.67
CA LYS A 27 -10.24 -14.65 -7.49
C LYS A 27 -10.83 -13.32 -7.95
N LYS A 28 -11.19 -12.43 -7.03
CA LYS A 28 -11.31 -11.02 -7.36
C LYS A 28 -9.90 -10.46 -7.34
N ARG A 29 -9.53 -9.75 -8.41
CA ARG A 29 -8.39 -8.84 -8.33
C ARG A 29 -8.78 -7.84 -7.26
N GLU A 30 -8.09 -7.89 -6.14
CA GLU A 30 -8.31 -6.94 -5.06
C GLU A 30 -7.79 -5.59 -5.56
N THR A 31 -8.54 -4.53 -5.25
CA THR A 31 -8.15 -3.15 -5.54
C THR A 31 -7.92 -2.42 -4.24
N ILE A 32 -6.89 -1.58 -4.19
CA ILE A 32 -6.65 -0.67 -3.08
C ILE A 32 -6.39 0.72 -3.63
N ASP A 33 -6.92 1.73 -2.94
CA ASP A 33 -6.60 3.12 -3.21
C ASP A 33 -5.38 3.50 -2.39
N ALA A 34 -4.32 3.94 -3.06
CA ALA A 34 -3.02 4.17 -2.46
C ALA A 34 -2.46 5.54 -2.82
N VAL A 35 -1.70 6.12 -1.89
CA VAL A 35 -0.97 7.36 -2.09
C VAL A 35 0.29 7.07 -2.88
N VAL A 36 0.53 7.85 -3.94
CA VAL A 36 1.82 7.83 -4.63
C VAL A 36 2.83 8.58 -3.76
N CYS A 37 3.84 7.85 -3.27
CA CYS A 37 4.85 8.37 -2.34
C CYS A 37 6.18 8.69 -3.02
N GLY A 38 6.36 8.24 -4.27
CA GLY A 38 7.54 8.52 -5.08
C GLY A 38 7.53 7.77 -6.40
N LEU A 39 8.58 8.00 -7.19
CA LEU A 39 8.81 7.33 -8.47
C LEU A 39 10.17 6.65 -8.47
N THR A 40 10.28 5.46 -9.06
CA THR A 40 11.58 4.85 -9.37
C THR A 40 12.11 5.37 -10.70
N GLU A 41 13.43 5.30 -10.90
CA GLU A 41 14.02 5.63 -12.21
C GLU A 41 13.48 4.71 -13.30
N GLY A 42 13.34 5.24 -14.51
CA GLY A 42 12.99 4.46 -15.69
C GLY A 42 14.25 3.94 -16.38
N GLU A 43 14.16 2.78 -17.01
CA GLU A 43 15.28 2.17 -17.74
C GLU A 43 14.98 2.03 -19.24
N GLY A 44 16.03 2.06 -20.07
CA GLY A 44 15.94 1.86 -21.51
C GLY A 44 15.03 2.90 -22.18
N VAL A 45 13.96 2.43 -22.83
CA VAL A 45 12.97 3.31 -23.49
C VAL A 45 12.18 4.18 -22.51
N ARG A 46 12.27 3.92 -21.20
CA ARG A 46 11.57 4.65 -20.14
C ARG A 46 12.45 5.64 -19.40
N THR A 47 13.71 5.82 -19.80
CA THR A 47 14.67 6.72 -19.13
C THR A 47 14.13 8.15 -18.96
N ASP A 48 13.41 8.66 -19.96
CA ASP A 48 12.79 9.99 -19.92
C ASP A 48 11.56 10.08 -18.99
N THR A 49 11.04 8.93 -18.56
CA THR A 49 9.86 8.83 -17.68
C THR A 49 10.23 8.30 -16.28
N PHE A 50 9.44 7.35 -15.76
CA PHE A 50 9.68 6.64 -14.51
C PHE A 50 9.58 5.13 -14.73
N GLY A 51 10.14 4.33 -13.83
CA GLY A 51 10.04 2.87 -13.87
C GLY A 51 8.71 2.39 -13.30
N SER A 52 8.50 2.69 -12.01
CA SER A 52 7.32 2.32 -11.22
C SER A 52 6.87 3.46 -10.29
N LEU A 53 5.58 3.48 -9.96
CA LEU A 53 5.05 4.25 -8.82
C LEU A 53 5.37 3.53 -7.52
N ILE A 54 5.87 4.26 -6.52
CA ILE A 54 6.07 3.75 -5.15
C ILE A 54 4.81 4.08 -4.36
N LEU A 55 4.12 3.08 -3.82
CA LEU A 55 2.80 3.24 -3.23
C LEU A 55 2.80 3.01 -1.72
N GLY A 56 2.01 3.82 -1.03
CA GLY A 56 1.78 3.71 0.40
C GLY A 56 0.32 3.92 0.77
N VAL A 57 -0.03 3.47 1.97
CA VAL A 57 -1.32 3.75 2.62
C VAL A 57 -1.05 4.14 4.07
N TYR A 58 -1.94 4.91 4.66
CA TYR A 58 -1.88 5.24 6.07
C TYR A 58 -2.25 4.01 6.92
N ASP A 59 -1.35 3.65 7.82
CA ASP A 59 -1.62 2.75 8.93
C ASP A 59 -1.53 3.58 10.21
N GLU A 60 -2.70 3.87 10.78
CA GLU A 60 -2.87 4.85 11.87
C GLU A 60 -2.37 6.24 11.46
N ALA A 61 -1.22 6.69 11.98
CA ALA A 61 -0.62 7.98 11.64
C ALA A 61 0.61 7.87 10.73
N ALA A 62 1.08 6.64 10.45
CA ALA A 62 2.30 6.41 9.69
C ALA A 62 1.99 5.96 8.25
N MET A 63 2.81 6.41 7.31
CA MET A 63 2.74 5.90 5.95
C MET A 63 3.38 4.50 5.90
N ARG A 64 2.60 3.50 5.49
CA ARG A 64 3.05 2.12 5.28
C ARG A 64 3.30 1.88 3.80
N TYR A 65 4.48 1.36 3.46
CA TYR A 65 4.78 0.92 2.11
C TYR A 65 4.02 -0.38 1.78
N ILE A 66 3.37 -0.43 0.62
CA ILE A 66 2.57 -1.60 0.18
C ILE A 66 3.03 -2.16 -1.16
N GLY A 67 4.18 -1.70 -1.65
CA GLY A 67 4.75 -2.14 -2.92
C GLY A 67 4.75 -1.05 -3.98
N ARG A 68 5.08 -1.47 -5.20
CA ARG A 68 5.29 -0.59 -6.35
C ARG A 68 4.55 -1.07 -7.57
N VAL A 69 4.18 -0.15 -8.45
CA VAL A 69 3.42 -0.43 -9.67
C VAL A 69 4.20 0.04 -10.89
N GLY A 70 4.74 -0.90 -11.66
CA GLY A 70 5.48 -0.64 -12.91
C GLY A 70 4.70 -0.95 -14.19
N THR A 71 3.49 -1.51 -14.08
CA THR A 71 2.65 -2.00 -15.19
C THR A 71 1.25 -1.41 -15.15
N GLY A 72 0.50 -1.54 -16.26
CA GLY A 72 -0.88 -1.02 -16.36
C GLY A 72 -0.97 0.43 -16.86
N PHE A 73 0.14 1.00 -17.33
CA PHE A 73 0.18 2.35 -17.91
C PHE A 73 0.32 2.29 -19.44
N SER A 74 -0.46 3.09 -20.14
CA SER A 74 -0.11 3.55 -21.49
C SER A 74 1.07 4.53 -21.43
N ASP A 75 1.78 4.71 -22.53
CA ASP A 75 2.91 5.65 -22.61
C ASP A 75 2.48 7.12 -22.35
N ASP A 76 1.32 7.50 -22.89
CA ASP A 76 0.69 8.80 -22.64
C ASP A 76 0.35 9.02 -21.17
N LEU A 77 -0.31 8.04 -20.54
CA LEU A 77 -0.63 8.06 -19.11
C LEU A 77 0.63 8.10 -18.23
N ARG A 78 1.73 7.46 -18.66
CA ARG A 78 3.02 7.53 -17.94
C ARG A 78 3.56 8.97 -17.92
N ARG A 79 3.47 9.69 -19.04
CA ARG A 79 3.84 11.11 -19.10
C ARG A 79 2.89 11.97 -18.27
N GLU A 80 1.59 11.72 -18.31
CA GLU A 80 0.61 12.44 -17.49
C GLU A 80 0.92 12.29 -16.00
N LEU A 81 1.13 11.05 -15.53
CA LEU A 81 1.45 10.77 -14.13
C LEU A 81 2.76 11.43 -13.71
N LEU A 82 3.79 11.39 -14.56
CA LEU A 82 5.04 12.09 -14.27
C LEU A 82 4.79 13.59 -14.09
N ALA A 83 4.07 14.23 -15.01
CA ALA A 83 3.76 15.65 -14.94
C ALA A 83 2.95 16.03 -13.68
N ARG A 84 2.04 15.15 -13.21
CA ARG A 84 1.31 15.35 -11.95
C ARG A 84 2.18 15.14 -10.71
N CYS A 85 3.18 14.26 -10.77
CA CYS A 85 4.10 13.99 -9.66
C CYS A 85 5.21 15.05 -9.51
N GLU A 86 5.69 15.65 -10.61
CA GLU A 86 6.72 16.70 -10.59
C GLU A 86 6.47 17.83 -9.58
N PRO A 87 5.29 18.50 -9.53
CA PRO A 87 5.02 19.57 -8.57
C PRO A 87 4.91 19.09 -7.12
N LEU A 88 4.80 17.77 -6.90
CA LEU A 88 4.67 17.16 -5.58
C LEU A 88 6.01 16.67 -5.02
N ARG A 89 7.13 16.91 -5.71
CA ARG A 89 8.47 16.57 -5.18
C ARG A 89 8.66 17.10 -3.75
N GLY A 90 9.26 16.26 -2.91
CA GLY A 90 9.46 16.56 -1.49
C GLY A 90 10.14 15.42 -0.76
N ASP A 91 10.00 15.42 0.57
CA ASP A 91 10.58 14.41 1.44
C ASP A 91 9.84 13.07 1.41
N ARG A 92 10.55 12.02 1.83
CA ARG A 92 10.03 10.66 1.99
C ARG A 92 8.97 10.62 3.10
N LEU A 93 7.82 10.03 2.79
CA LEU A 93 6.69 9.89 3.73
C LEU A 93 6.79 8.69 4.66
N PHE A 94 7.51 7.65 4.23
CA PHE A 94 7.70 6.45 5.03
C PHE A 94 8.57 6.76 6.27
N PRO A 95 8.37 6.08 7.41
CA PRO A 95 9.28 6.19 8.55
C PRO A 95 10.65 5.57 8.21
N GLU A 96 10.65 4.41 7.57
CA GLU A 96 11.84 3.66 7.14
C GLU A 96 11.91 3.53 5.62
N GLU A 97 13.11 3.56 5.05
CA GLU A 97 13.26 3.48 3.60
C GLU A 97 12.79 2.11 3.15
N PRO A 98 11.84 2.03 2.18
CA PRO A 98 11.34 0.75 1.73
C PRO A 98 12.46 -0.04 1.05
N ASP A 99 12.54 -1.34 1.36
CA ASP A 99 13.48 -2.25 0.71
C ASP A 99 13.11 -2.39 -0.78
N MET A 100 13.88 -1.71 -1.63
CA MET A 100 13.68 -1.69 -3.08
C MET A 100 15.03 -1.80 -3.79
N THR A 101 15.06 -2.61 -4.84
CA THR A 101 16.24 -2.81 -5.69
C THR A 101 16.47 -1.68 -6.69
N GLU A 102 15.38 -1.07 -7.18
CA GLU A 102 15.46 0.00 -8.17
C GLU A 102 15.68 1.36 -7.51
N PRO A 103 16.56 2.19 -8.09
CA PRO A 103 16.83 3.51 -7.55
C PRO A 103 15.59 4.40 -7.61
N VAL A 104 15.45 5.23 -6.59
CA VAL A 104 14.37 6.22 -6.47
C VAL A 104 14.72 7.43 -7.33
N LYS A 105 13.84 7.79 -8.26
CA LYS A 105 13.96 9.01 -9.07
C LYS A 105 13.74 10.25 -8.19
N PHE A 106 12.66 10.24 -7.41
CA PHE A 106 12.39 11.22 -6.36
C PHE A 106 11.25 10.75 -5.44
N TRP A 107 11.25 11.29 -4.22
CA TRP A 107 10.15 11.20 -3.27
C TRP A 107 9.17 12.37 -3.44
N MET A 108 7.94 12.20 -2.95
CA MET A 108 6.91 13.24 -3.04
C MET A 108 6.06 13.35 -1.77
N ARG A 109 5.58 14.56 -1.54
CA ARG A 109 4.56 14.86 -0.52
C ARG A 109 3.20 14.24 -0.92
N PRO A 110 2.28 13.96 0.03
CA PRO A 110 1.01 13.32 -0.30
C PRO A 110 0.16 14.30 -1.11
N GLY A 111 -0.29 13.86 -2.28
CA GLY A 111 -1.10 14.70 -3.17
C GLY A 111 -1.68 13.99 -4.38
N LEU A 112 -1.27 12.75 -4.66
CA LEU A 112 -1.81 11.94 -5.74
C LEU A 112 -2.25 10.57 -5.21
N VAL A 113 -3.50 10.20 -5.50
CA VAL A 113 -4.07 8.91 -5.15
C VAL A 113 -4.34 8.09 -6.41
N VAL A 114 -4.03 6.81 -6.37
CA VAL A 114 -4.26 5.86 -7.47
C VAL A 114 -4.91 4.59 -6.96
N GLU A 115 -5.75 3.99 -7.80
CA GLU A 115 -6.23 2.63 -7.62
C GLU A 115 -5.14 1.66 -8.12
N ALA A 116 -4.71 0.73 -7.26
CA ALA A 116 -3.83 -0.37 -7.62
C ALA A 116 -4.61 -1.69 -7.60
N ARG A 117 -4.45 -2.50 -8.66
CA ARG A 117 -5.03 -3.84 -8.79
C ARG A 117 -3.96 -4.87 -8.52
N PHE A 118 -4.26 -5.84 -7.66
CA PHE A 118 -3.30 -6.89 -7.27
C PHE A 118 -3.99 -8.25 -7.11
N LEU A 119 -3.21 -9.31 -6.94
CA LEU A 119 -3.74 -10.68 -6.80
C LEU A 119 -4.12 -11.00 -5.35
N GLU A 120 -3.26 -10.61 -4.41
CA GLU A 120 -3.42 -10.80 -2.97
C GLU A 120 -2.45 -9.87 -2.22
N LEU A 121 -2.70 -9.59 -0.94
CA LEU A 121 -1.70 -9.03 -0.04
C LEU A 121 -0.86 -10.18 0.54
N THR A 122 0.46 -10.00 0.59
CA THR A 122 1.34 -10.90 1.33
C THR A 122 1.10 -10.75 2.84
N PRO A 123 1.59 -11.70 3.68
CA PRO A 123 1.50 -11.56 5.14
C PRO A 123 2.14 -10.29 5.70
N ASP A 124 3.08 -9.71 4.96
CA ASP A 124 3.76 -8.45 5.30
C ASP A 124 2.97 -7.20 4.86
N GLY A 125 1.83 -7.38 4.19
CA GLY A 125 0.99 -6.30 3.68
C GLY A 125 1.43 -5.74 2.33
N MET A 126 2.28 -6.46 1.59
CA MET A 126 2.72 -6.06 0.25
C MET A 126 1.78 -6.59 -0.84
N MET A 127 1.54 -5.81 -1.88
CA MET A 127 0.73 -6.28 -3.00
C MET A 127 1.49 -7.28 -3.88
N ARG A 128 0.85 -8.42 -4.20
CA ARG A 128 1.38 -9.41 -5.15
C ARG A 128 0.92 -9.13 -6.58
N ALA A 129 1.90 -9.03 -7.50
CA ALA A 129 1.70 -8.73 -8.92
C ALA A 129 0.80 -7.50 -9.16
N PRO A 130 1.14 -6.33 -8.58
CA PRO A 130 0.30 -5.15 -8.68
C PRO A 130 0.41 -4.50 -10.07
N SER A 131 -0.69 -3.87 -10.48
CA SER A 131 -0.83 -3.15 -11.74
C SER A 131 -1.67 -1.90 -11.53
N PHE A 132 -1.44 -0.88 -12.35
CA PHE A 132 -2.18 0.36 -12.25
C PHE A 132 -3.65 0.16 -12.64
N GLY A 133 -4.54 0.75 -11.86
CA GLY A 133 -5.97 0.79 -12.13
C GLY A 133 -6.39 2.10 -12.79
N ARG A 134 -6.42 3.19 -12.01
CA ARG A 134 -6.81 4.54 -12.43
C ARG A 134 -6.33 5.59 -11.43
N ILE A 135 -6.29 6.85 -11.84
CA ILE A 135 -6.13 7.98 -10.92
C ILE A 135 -7.44 8.16 -10.13
N ARG A 136 -7.35 8.48 -8.84
CA ARG A 136 -8.48 8.71 -7.94
C ARG A 136 -8.50 10.17 -7.49
N ASP A 137 -8.76 11.07 -8.43
CA ASP A 137 -8.95 12.50 -8.13
C ASP A 137 -10.16 12.75 -7.21
N ASP A 138 -11.03 11.74 -7.04
CA ASP A 138 -12.16 11.74 -6.11
C ASP A 138 -11.78 11.47 -4.64
N LYS A 139 -10.52 11.09 -4.36
CA LYS A 139 -10.07 10.71 -3.01
C LYS A 139 -8.90 11.55 -2.52
N ARG A 140 -8.94 11.87 -1.22
CA ARG A 140 -7.83 12.52 -0.54
C ARG A 140 -6.82 11.48 -0.06
N PRO A 141 -5.51 11.82 0.03
CA PRO A 141 -4.49 10.88 0.51
C PRO A 141 -4.80 10.26 1.87
N GLU A 142 -5.37 11.04 2.79
CA GLU A 142 -5.78 10.60 4.14
C GLU A 142 -6.85 9.49 4.15
N GLU A 143 -7.58 9.29 3.04
CA GLU A 143 -8.60 8.25 2.91
C GLU A 143 -8.01 6.90 2.48
N CYS A 144 -6.73 6.88 2.08
CA CYS A 144 -6.00 5.67 1.70
C CYS A 144 -5.49 4.96 2.95
N VAL A 145 -6.36 4.23 3.64
CA VAL A 145 -6.03 3.51 4.88
C VAL A 145 -5.77 2.03 4.63
N PHE A 146 -4.83 1.45 5.37
CA PHE A 146 -4.55 0.01 5.31
C PHE A 146 -5.78 -0.77 5.83
N PRO A 147 -6.28 -1.78 5.09
CA PRO A 147 -7.42 -2.57 5.54
C PRO A 147 -7.04 -3.35 6.80
N ARG A 148 -7.66 -3.01 7.93
CA ARG A 148 -7.54 -3.78 9.17
C ARG A 148 -8.65 -4.82 9.19
N GLU A 149 -8.29 -6.10 9.35
CA GLU A 149 -9.28 -7.12 9.72
C GLU A 149 -9.94 -6.68 11.04
N GLY A 150 -11.27 -6.66 11.05
CA GLY A 150 -12.11 -6.01 12.06
C GLY A 150 -11.57 -6.13 13.49
N ARG A 151 -11.20 -5.00 14.07
CA ARG A 151 -11.42 -4.77 15.49
C ARG A 151 -12.75 -4.04 15.54
N ASP A 152 -13.84 -4.80 15.68
CA ASP A 152 -15.19 -4.26 15.90
C ASP A 152 -15.13 -3.30 17.09
N GLU A 153 -15.14 -2.00 16.78
CA GLU A 153 -15.27 -0.94 17.76
C GLU A 153 -16.76 -0.69 17.95
N GLU A 154 -17.41 -1.55 18.74
CA GLU A 154 -18.72 -1.27 19.31
C GLU A 154 -18.52 -0.19 20.39
N SER A 155 -18.58 1.08 19.96
CA SER A 155 -18.54 2.24 20.86
C SER A 155 -19.95 2.77 21.12
N SER A 156 -20.36 2.59 22.38
CA SER A 156 -21.39 3.30 23.18
C SER A 156 -22.87 2.97 22.96
#